data_AF-A0AAE0W2D4-F1
#
_entry.id   AF-A0AAE0W2D4-F1
#
_cell.length_a   1.000
_cell.length_b   1.000
_cell.length_c   1.000
_cell.angle_alpha   90.00
_cell.angle_beta   90.00
_cell.angle_gamma   90.00
#
_symmetry.space_group_name_H-M   'P 1'
#
loop_
_entity.id
_entity.type
_entity.pdbx_description
1 polymer ?
#
loop_
_entity_poly.entity_id
_entity_poly.type
_entity_poly.pdbx_seq_one_letter_code
_entity_poly.pdbx_strand_id
1 'polypeptide(L)'
;MNLSIICFVFLGFCILCQVKLCLQEDECSGKNNCLKYKPYSPLVRCEYLPIEFLQCDEPEDLKGNETLRNEQGHGCTKWGGERYEEVQMTSVKCTVLEGIDCYGNKTFYRGRVPCIKYTRHYFVTTLIYSVLLGFLGMDRFCLGHTGTAVGKLLTLGGVGIWWIVDIILLVRGVLIPEDGSNWIPYY
;
A
#
# COMPACT_ATOMS: atom_id res chain seq x y z
N MET A 1 -30.53 -67.72 15.67
CA MET A 1 -29.48 -66.68 15.71
C MET A 1 -30.13 -65.36 16.11
N ASN A 2 -29.76 -64.85 17.28
CA ASN A 2 -30.58 -63.97 18.11
C ASN A 2 -30.62 -62.50 17.65
N LEU A 3 -31.83 -61.92 17.63
CA LEU A 3 -32.16 -60.53 17.29
C LEU A 3 -31.34 -59.50 18.11
N SER A 4 -30.91 -59.86 19.32
CA SER A 4 -30.01 -59.05 20.16
C SER A 4 -28.63 -58.82 19.54
N ILE A 5 -28.06 -59.80 18.84
CA ILE A 5 -26.69 -59.72 18.30
C ILE A 5 -26.63 -58.72 17.13
N ILE A 6 -27.69 -58.67 16.32
CA ILE A 6 -27.80 -57.73 15.19
C ILE A 6 -27.87 -56.28 15.70
N CYS A 7 -28.56 -56.04 16.81
CA CYS A 7 -28.71 -54.70 17.40
C CYS A 7 -27.37 -54.15 17.94
N PHE A 8 -26.56 -54.99 18.61
CA PHE A 8 -25.23 -54.60 19.10
C PHE A 8 -24.24 -54.33 17.96
N VAL A 9 -24.31 -55.07 16.86
CA VAL A 9 -23.47 -54.85 15.68
C VAL A 9 -23.84 -53.53 14.99
N PHE A 10 -25.13 -53.21 14.85
CA PHE A 10 -25.58 -51.95 14.27
C PHE A 10 -25.31 -50.74 15.18
N LEU A 11 -25.48 -50.84 16.50
CA LEU A 11 -25.07 -49.79 17.44
C LEU A 11 -23.56 -49.56 17.41
N GLY A 12 -22.76 -50.63 17.38
CA GLY A 12 -21.31 -50.55 17.29
C GLY A 12 -20.83 -49.90 16.00
N PHE A 13 -21.45 -50.24 14.86
CA PHE A 13 -21.14 -49.63 13.56
C PHE A 13 -21.56 -48.15 13.50
N CYS A 14 -22.67 -47.79 14.16
CA CYS A 14 -23.14 -46.41 14.24
C CYS A 14 -22.24 -45.54 15.13
N ILE A 15 -21.78 -46.08 16.27
CA ILE A 15 -20.82 -45.42 17.18
C ILE A 15 -19.45 -45.27 16.49
N LEU A 16 -18.97 -46.31 15.80
CA LEU A 16 -17.75 -46.22 14.98
C LEU A 16 -17.90 -45.19 13.85
N CYS A 17 -19.09 -45.06 13.24
CA CYS A 17 -19.35 -44.07 12.20
C CYS A 17 -19.38 -42.63 12.74
N GLN A 18 -20.01 -42.40 13.90
CA GLN A 18 -20.01 -41.10 14.59
C GLN A 18 -18.59 -40.67 15.03
N VAL A 19 -17.77 -41.62 15.52
CA VAL A 19 -16.38 -41.35 15.90
C VAL A 19 -15.51 -41.08 14.67
N LYS A 20 -15.72 -41.80 13.56
CA LYS A 20 -14.95 -41.61 12.32
C LYS A 20 -15.31 -40.31 11.58
N LEU A 21 -16.52 -39.77 11.77
CA LEU A 21 -16.90 -38.45 11.23
C LEU A 21 -16.31 -37.26 12.01
N CYS A 22 -15.90 -37.45 13.27
CA CYS A 22 -15.29 -36.39 14.08
C CYS A 22 -13.75 -36.33 14.00
N LEU A 23 -13.09 -37.37 13.48
CA LEU A 23 -11.65 -37.36 13.22
C LEU A 23 -11.40 -37.00 11.75
N GLN A 24 -11.70 -35.75 11.40
CA GLN A 24 -11.14 -35.10 10.24
C GLN A 24 -9.63 -34.92 10.48
N GLU A 25 -8.83 -35.90 10.10
CA GLU A 25 -7.42 -35.65 9.77
C GLU A 25 -7.39 -34.83 8.48
N ASP A 26 -7.07 -33.55 8.62
CA ASP A 26 -6.73 -32.69 7.48
C ASP A 26 -5.38 -33.19 6.92
N GLU A 27 -5.40 -33.92 5.80
CA GLU A 27 -4.20 -34.30 5.05
C GLU A 27 -3.49 -33.03 4.52
N CYS A 28 -2.50 -32.51 5.24
CA CYS A 28 -1.51 -31.60 4.67
C CYS A 28 -0.45 -32.43 3.91
N SER A 29 -0.69 -32.65 2.61
CA SER A 29 0.35 -33.12 1.69
C SER A 29 1.37 -32.01 1.44
N GLY A 30 2.61 -32.20 1.91
CA GLY A 30 3.76 -31.41 1.49
C GLY A 30 4.40 -30.55 2.59
N LYS A 31 5.62 -30.93 2.97
CA LYS A 31 6.65 -30.21 3.74
C LYS A 31 6.35 -28.73 4.11
N ASN A 32 5.97 -28.53 5.37
CA ASN A 32 6.56 -27.66 6.41
C ASN A 32 5.45 -27.29 7.41
N ASN A 33 5.36 -28.03 8.53
CA ASN A 33 4.59 -27.72 9.73
C ASN A 33 3.25 -26.98 9.51
N CYS A 34 2.21 -27.72 9.10
CA CYS A 34 0.82 -27.30 9.31
C CYS A 34 0.49 -27.31 10.81
N LEU A 35 0.99 -26.32 11.57
CA LEU A 35 0.34 -25.97 12.82
C LEU A 35 -1.07 -25.50 12.42
N LYS A 36 -2.14 -26.10 12.91
CA LYS A 36 -3.52 -25.62 12.67
C LYS A 36 -3.73 -24.32 13.46
N TYR A 37 -4.34 -23.31 12.84
CA TYR A 37 -4.59 -22.04 13.52
C TYR A 37 -5.51 -22.28 14.71
N LYS A 38 -5.01 -22.00 15.93
CA LYS A 38 -5.79 -22.11 17.16
C LYS A 38 -6.23 -20.71 17.56
N PRO A 39 -7.52 -20.36 17.49
CA PRO A 39 -7.99 -19.00 17.79
C PRO A 39 -7.80 -18.62 19.27
N TYR A 40 -7.69 -19.60 20.17
CA TYR A 40 -7.42 -19.40 21.59
C TYR A 40 -5.92 -19.33 21.93
N SER A 41 -5.05 -19.43 20.92
CA SER A 41 -3.61 -19.24 21.08
C SER A 41 -3.28 -17.75 21.19
N PRO A 42 -2.19 -17.36 21.88
CA PRO A 42 -1.70 -15.98 21.86
C PRO A 42 -1.20 -15.52 20.48
N LEU A 43 -0.97 -16.44 19.53
CA LEU A 43 -0.44 -16.13 18.21
C LEU A 43 -1.53 -15.66 17.23
N VAL A 44 -1.47 -14.38 16.87
CA VAL A 44 -2.30 -13.79 15.80
C VAL A 44 -1.77 -14.17 14.42
N ARG A 45 -2.61 -14.09 13.37
CA ARG A 45 -2.18 -14.30 11.99
C ARG A 45 -1.24 -13.18 11.53
N CYS A 46 -0.14 -13.54 10.87
CA CYS A 46 0.85 -12.59 10.36
C CYS A 46 0.25 -11.55 9.39
N GLU A 47 -0.76 -11.93 8.60
CA GLU A 47 -1.43 -11.03 7.64
C GLU A 47 -2.18 -9.85 8.30
N TYR A 48 -2.67 -10.05 9.53
CA TYR A 48 -3.40 -9.01 10.27
C TYR A 48 -2.49 -8.14 11.14
N LEU A 49 -1.19 -8.41 11.14
CA LEU A 49 -0.25 -7.60 11.89
C LEU A 49 -0.27 -6.16 11.36
N PRO A 50 -0.24 -5.15 12.24
CA PRO A 50 -0.20 -3.75 11.83
C PRO A 50 1.16 -3.38 11.22
N ILE A 51 1.21 -2.29 10.47
CA ILE A 51 2.33 -1.96 9.56
C ILE A 51 3.61 -1.63 10.34
N GLU A 52 3.50 -1.17 11.58
CA GLU A 52 4.61 -0.86 12.48
C GLU A 52 5.46 -2.08 12.84
N PHE A 53 4.91 -3.29 12.68
CA PHE A 53 5.58 -4.56 12.93
C PHE A 53 5.96 -5.30 11.64
N LEU A 54 5.81 -4.65 10.49
CA LEU A 54 6.11 -5.18 9.18
C LEU A 54 7.20 -4.33 8.51
N GLN A 55 8.12 -4.99 7.83
CA GLN A 55 9.06 -4.39 6.90
C GLN A 55 8.56 -4.68 5.49
N CYS A 56 7.97 -3.67 4.85
CA CYS A 56 7.42 -3.76 3.51
C CYS A 56 8.34 -3.09 2.48
N ASP A 57 8.45 -3.71 1.31
CA ASP A 57 9.15 -3.15 0.16
C ASP A 57 8.35 -1.99 -0.44
N GLU A 58 9.05 -1.02 -1.03
CA GLU A 58 8.41 0.08 -1.75
C GLU A 58 7.72 -0.43 -3.02
N PRO A 59 6.63 0.22 -3.46
CA PRO A 59 5.91 -0.21 -4.65
C PRO A 59 6.77 -0.07 -5.92
N GLU A 60 6.79 -1.11 -6.74
CA GLU A 60 7.56 -1.15 -7.99
C GLU A 60 6.97 -0.22 -9.06
N ASP A 61 7.83 0.57 -9.71
CA ASP A 61 7.43 1.45 -10.80
C ASP A 61 7.48 0.73 -12.16
N LEU A 62 6.31 0.51 -12.74
CA LEU A 62 6.15 -0.15 -14.04
C LEU A 62 6.23 0.84 -15.22
N LYS A 63 6.53 2.12 -14.96
CA LYS A 63 6.72 3.16 -15.99
C LYS A 63 5.57 3.24 -17.01
N GLY A 64 4.34 3.07 -16.54
CA GLY A 64 3.14 3.10 -17.39
C GLY A 64 2.83 1.81 -18.15
N ASN A 65 3.58 0.72 -17.95
CA ASN A 65 3.32 -0.54 -18.63
C ASN A 65 2.17 -1.33 -17.96
N GLU A 66 0.96 -1.19 -18.50
CA GLU A 66 -0.23 -1.84 -17.96
C GLU A 66 -0.25 -3.37 -18.17
N THR A 67 0.41 -3.87 -19.22
CA THR A 67 0.47 -5.31 -19.50
C THR A 67 1.22 -6.04 -18.39
N LEU A 68 2.38 -5.51 -17.98
CA LEU A 68 3.17 -6.07 -16.88
C LEU A 68 2.39 -6.07 -15.56
N ARG A 69 1.63 -5.00 -15.29
CA ARG A 69 0.75 -4.93 -14.11
C ARG A 69 -0.28 -6.05 -14.11
N ASN A 70 -0.88 -6.34 -15.26
CA ASN A 70 -1.91 -7.37 -15.38
C ASN A 70 -1.33 -8.79 -15.21
N GLU A 71 -0.08 -9.00 -15.61
CA GLU A 71 0.63 -10.28 -15.46
C GLU A 71 1.11 -10.50 -14.00
N GLN A 72 1.68 -9.47 -13.37
CA GLN A 72 2.25 -9.56 -12.02
C GLN A 72 1.21 -9.36 -10.90
N GLY A 73 0.14 -8.61 -11.17
CA GLY A 73 -0.90 -8.25 -10.20
C GLY A 73 -0.47 -7.26 -9.11
N HIS A 74 0.74 -6.70 -9.21
CA HIS A 74 1.30 -5.70 -8.31
C HIS A 74 2.17 -4.68 -9.06
N GLY A 75 2.62 -3.63 -8.38
CA GLY A 75 3.30 -2.47 -8.97
C GLY A 75 2.36 -1.32 -9.36
N CYS A 76 2.97 -0.20 -9.75
CA CYS A 76 2.31 1.07 -10.07
C CYS A 76 2.59 1.44 -11.52
N THR A 77 1.55 1.78 -12.29
CA THR A 77 1.73 2.31 -13.66
C THR A 77 1.63 3.82 -13.68
N LYS A 78 0.83 4.38 -12.77
CA LYS A 78 0.65 5.81 -12.56
C LYS A 78 0.98 6.16 -11.12
N TRP A 79 1.73 7.24 -10.93
CA TRP A 79 2.06 7.79 -9.63
C TRP A 79 1.32 9.10 -9.38
N GLY A 80 1.05 9.37 -8.10
CA GLY A 80 0.42 10.59 -7.65
C GLY A 80 -1.11 10.57 -7.71
N GLY A 81 -1.69 11.75 -7.52
CA GLY A 81 -3.12 11.96 -7.34
C GLY A 81 -3.40 12.72 -6.03
N GLU A 82 -4.20 13.78 -6.13
CA GLU A 82 -4.61 14.59 -4.96
C GLU A 82 -5.82 13.97 -4.27
N ARG A 83 -6.76 13.41 -5.05
CA ARG A 83 -7.94 12.72 -4.50
C ARG A 83 -7.69 11.24 -4.32
N TYR A 84 -8.25 10.68 -3.25
CA TYR A 84 -8.11 9.26 -2.91
C TYR A 84 -8.59 8.33 -4.04
N GLU A 85 -9.63 8.72 -4.80
CA GLU A 85 -10.16 7.88 -5.89
C GLU A 85 -9.26 7.85 -7.13
N GLU A 86 -8.35 8.83 -7.28
CA GLU A 86 -7.44 8.91 -8.42
C GLU A 86 -6.10 8.24 -8.16
N VAL A 87 -5.79 7.99 -6.88
CA VAL A 87 -4.56 7.33 -6.45
C VAL A 87 -4.66 5.84 -6.73
N GLN A 88 -3.75 5.35 -7.55
CA GLN A 88 -3.66 3.93 -7.84
C GLN A 88 -3.21 3.16 -6.58
N MET A 89 -3.87 2.03 -6.30
CA MET A 89 -3.51 1.14 -5.20
C MET A 89 -2.80 -0.10 -5.74
N THR A 90 -1.83 -0.59 -4.98
CA THR A 90 -1.08 -1.79 -5.32
C THR A 90 -0.86 -2.69 -4.10
N SER A 91 -0.28 -3.86 -4.34
CA SER A 91 0.15 -4.78 -3.29
C SER A 91 1.66 -4.78 -3.21
N VAL A 92 2.21 -4.77 -2.01
CA VAL A 92 3.67 -4.83 -1.79
C VAL A 92 4.02 -6.06 -0.97
N LYS A 93 5.24 -6.56 -1.14
CA LYS A 93 5.76 -7.64 -0.32
C LYS A 93 6.14 -7.10 1.05
N CYS A 94 5.60 -7.71 2.09
CA CYS A 94 5.87 -7.38 3.48
C CYS A 94 6.46 -8.59 4.20
N THR A 95 7.36 -8.30 5.13
CA THR A 95 8.03 -9.29 5.99
C THR A 95 7.83 -8.90 7.45
N VAL A 96 7.63 -9.86 8.34
CA VAL A 96 7.47 -9.60 9.77
C VAL A 96 8.82 -9.27 10.39
N LEU A 97 8.88 -8.23 11.22
CA LEU A 97 10.10 -7.84 11.92
C LEU A 97 10.64 -8.99 12.80
N GLU A 98 11.96 -9.03 12.93
CA GLU A 98 12.62 -9.99 13.82
C GLU A 98 12.18 -9.77 15.28
N GLY A 99 11.91 -10.88 15.99
CA GLY A 99 11.45 -10.84 17.39
C GLY A 99 9.92 -10.85 17.57
N ILE A 100 9.15 -10.82 16.49
CA ILE A 100 7.69 -10.96 16.55
C ILE A 100 7.27 -12.35 16.07
N ASP A 101 6.54 -13.06 16.93
CA ASP A 101 5.98 -14.37 16.63
C ASP A 101 4.50 -14.26 16.26
N CYS A 102 4.18 -14.69 15.05
CA CYS A 102 2.85 -14.74 14.50
C CYS A 102 2.63 -16.09 13.81
N TYR A 103 1.37 -16.43 13.60
CA TYR A 103 0.96 -17.66 12.95
C TYR A 103 0.86 -17.45 11.42
N GLY A 104 1.51 -18.34 10.66
CA GLY A 104 1.46 -18.37 9.19
C GLY A 104 2.79 -18.01 8.53
N ASN A 105 2.73 -17.60 7.26
CA ASN A 105 3.92 -17.16 6.54
C ASN A 105 4.34 -15.76 7.04
N LYS A 106 5.61 -15.61 7.44
CA LYS A 106 6.18 -14.33 7.87
C LYS A 106 6.39 -13.36 6.70
N THR A 107 6.33 -13.83 5.46
CA THR A 107 6.39 -12.99 4.25
C THR A 107 5.11 -13.12 3.45
N PHE A 108 4.43 -12.02 3.18
CA PHE A 108 3.15 -12.00 2.49
C PHE A 108 2.97 -10.70 1.67
N TYR A 109 2.03 -10.71 0.73
CA TYR A 109 1.67 -9.50 0.00
C TYR A 109 0.57 -8.74 0.75
N ARG A 110 0.80 -7.46 1.01
CA ARG A 110 -0.19 -6.57 1.62
C ARG A 110 -0.78 -5.66 0.55
N GLY A 111 -2.09 -5.78 0.33
CA GLY A 111 -2.82 -4.92 -0.59
C GLY A 111 -3.15 -3.55 0.00
N ARG A 112 -3.63 -2.65 -0.88
CA ARG A 112 -4.05 -1.26 -0.56
C ARG A 112 -2.90 -0.35 -0.12
N VAL A 113 -1.74 -0.49 -0.75
CA VAL A 113 -0.66 0.49 -0.64
C VAL A 113 -0.82 1.52 -1.76
N PRO A 114 -0.86 2.82 -1.45
CA PRO A 114 -1.00 3.86 -2.46
C PRO A 114 0.28 4.06 -3.28
N CYS A 115 0.13 4.25 -4.59
CA CYS A 115 1.20 4.59 -5.54
C CYS A 115 1.57 6.07 -5.46
N ILE A 116 2.05 6.50 -4.30
CA ILE A 116 2.49 7.87 -4.04
C ILE A 116 3.95 7.86 -3.63
N LYS A 117 4.72 8.77 -4.21
CA LYS A 117 6.12 9.01 -3.84
C LYS A 117 6.22 10.37 -3.20
N TYR A 118 6.95 10.46 -2.10
CA TYR A 118 7.23 11.73 -1.43
C TYR A 118 8.68 12.11 -1.71
N THR A 119 8.90 13.34 -2.17
CA THR A 119 10.24 13.96 -2.23
C THR A 119 10.28 15.14 -1.27
N ARG A 120 11.40 15.87 -1.17
CA ARG A 120 11.53 17.01 -0.24
C ARG A 120 10.77 18.28 -0.69
N HIS A 121 9.51 18.14 -1.09
CA HIS A 121 8.64 19.27 -1.40
C HIS A 121 7.54 19.39 -0.35
N TYR A 122 7.48 20.56 0.26
CA TYR A 122 6.50 20.90 1.29
C TYR A 122 5.57 21.98 0.73
N PHE A 123 4.26 21.71 0.79
CA PHE A 123 3.26 22.64 0.26
C PHE A 123 3.37 24.03 0.91
N VAL A 124 3.49 24.06 2.24
CA VAL A 124 3.56 25.32 3.01
C VAL A 124 4.82 26.11 2.67
N THR A 125 5.98 25.46 2.59
CA THR A 125 7.25 26.11 2.24
C THR A 125 7.20 26.70 0.84
N THR A 126 6.67 25.96 -0.14
CA THR A 126 6.49 26.48 -1.51
C THR A 126 5.51 27.64 -1.54
N LEU A 127 4.41 27.58 -0.79
CA LEU A 127 3.44 28.67 -0.68
C LEU A 127 4.09 29.94 -0.09
N ILE A 128 4.91 29.81 0.94
CA ILE A 128 5.67 30.93 1.52
C ILE A 128 6.63 31.53 0.47
N TYR A 129 7.36 30.69 -0.26
CA TYR A 129 8.22 31.17 -1.34
C TYR A 129 7.44 31.83 -2.47
N SER A 130 6.24 31.34 -2.80
CA SER A 130 5.38 31.96 -3.81
C SER A 130 4.88 33.33 -3.34
N VAL A 131 4.50 33.48 -2.08
CA VAL A 131 4.05 34.78 -1.53
C VAL A 131 5.20 35.78 -1.39
N LEU A 132 6.36 35.37 -0.85
CA LEU A 132 7.46 36.28 -0.54
C LEU A 132 8.44 36.52 -1.71
N LEU A 133 8.71 35.47 -2.50
CA LEU A 133 9.72 35.45 -3.56
C LEU A 133 9.13 35.09 -4.93
N GLY A 134 7.80 35.11 -5.08
CA GLY A 134 7.13 34.72 -6.33
C GLY A 134 7.40 35.68 -7.49
N PHE A 135 7.75 36.95 -7.22
CA PHE A 135 8.18 37.88 -8.27
C PHE A 135 9.52 37.46 -8.93
N LEU A 136 10.35 36.69 -8.21
CA LEU A 136 11.57 36.06 -8.75
C LEU A 136 11.30 34.67 -9.33
N GLY A 137 10.10 34.11 -9.14
CA GLY A 137 9.75 32.75 -9.56
C GLY A 137 10.44 31.63 -8.76
N MET A 138 10.89 31.91 -7.52
CA MET A 138 11.58 30.93 -6.67
C MET A 138 10.74 29.68 -6.42
N ASP A 139 9.43 29.84 -6.26
CA ASP A 139 8.45 28.76 -6.10
C ASP A 139 8.54 27.72 -7.22
N ARG A 140 8.64 28.16 -8.49
CA ARG A 140 8.76 27.25 -9.64
C ARG A 140 10.15 26.64 -9.80
N PHE A 141 11.20 27.36 -9.42
CA PHE A 141 12.56 26.77 -9.36
C PHE A 141 12.62 25.63 -8.35
N CYS A 142 11.99 25.78 -7.19
CA CYS A 142 11.95 24.74 -6.16
C CYS A 142 11.13 23.51 -6.57
N LEU A 143 10.16 23.64 -7.48
CA LEU A 143 9.33 22.53 -7.98
C LEU A 143 9.94 21.78 -9.17
N GLY A 144 11.08 22.24 -9.70
CA GLY A 144 11.73 21.66 -10.88
C GLY A 144 11.44 22.38 -12.19
N HIS A 145 10.37 23.20 -12.24
CA HIS A 145 9.85 23.89 -13.44
C HIS A 145 10.74 25.06 -13.93
N THR A 146 12.03 24.79 -14.14
CA THR A 146 13.09 25.75 -14.46
C THR A 146 12.78 26.60 -15.70
N GLY A 147 12.25 26.01 -16.77
CA GLY A 147 11.92 26.73 -18.00
C GLY A 147 10.90 27.85 -17.76
N THR A 148 9.82 27.55 -17.04
CA THR A 148 8.79 28.56 -16.73
C THR A 148 9.26 29.58 -15.70
N ALA A 149 10.15 29.18 -14.78
CA ALA A 149 10.74 30.07 -13.80
C ALA A 149 11.68 31.10 -14.47
N VAL A 150 12.52 30.67 -15.43
CA VAL A 150 13.35 31.56 -16.23
C VAL A 150 12.50 32.51 -17.08
N GLY A 151 11.40 32.03 -17.67
CA GLY A 151 10.47 32.87 -18.42
C GLY A 151 9.88 34.02 -17.58
N LYS A 152 9.56 33.76 -16.30
CA LYS A 152 9.14 34.82 -15.36
C LYS A 152 10.27 35.83 -15.09
N LEU A 153 11.50 35.36 -14.89
CA LEU A 153 12.64 36.26 -14.64
C LEU A 153 12.91 37.18 -15.83
N LEU A 154 12.88 36.64 -17.05
CA LEU A 154 13.08 37.44 -18.28
C LEU A 154 11.98 38.46 -18.52
N THR A 155 10.76 38.18 -18.04
CA THR A 155 9.62 39.11 -18.10
C THR A 155 9.54 40.04 -16.89
N LEU A 156 10.60 40.12 -16.07
CA LEU A 156 10.67 40.91 -14.83
C LEU A 156 9.52 40.60 -13.85
N GLY A 157 9.09 39.34 -13.79
CA GLY A 157 7.98 38.90 -12.94
C GLY A 157 6.61 39.44 -13.40
N GLY A 158 6.50 39.84 -14.67
CA GLY A 158 5.26 40.21 -15.35
C GLY A 158 4.31 41.08 -14.51
N VAL A 159 4.80 42.24 -14.05
CA VAL A 159 4.03 43.30 -13.36
C VAL A 159 3.14 42.79 -12.21
N GLY A 160 3.54 41.69 -11.55
CA GLY A 160 2.78 41.08 -10.45
C GLY A 160 1.57 40.23 -10.84
N ILE A 161 1.18 40.17 -12.13
CA ILE A 161 0.08 39.31 -12.60
C ILE A 161 0.47 37.84 -12.46
N TRP A 162 1.69 37.50 -12.88
CA TRP A 162 2.21 36.13 -12.78
C TRP A 162 2.18 35.61 -11.35
N TRP A 163 2.64 36.44 -10.41
CA TRP A 163 2.62 36.15 -8.98
C TRP A 163 1.22 35.74 -8.48
N ILE A 164 0.16 36.46 -8.85
CA ILE A 164 -1.21 36.13 -8.45
C ILE A 164 -1.66 34.81 -9.08
N VAL A 165 -1.36 34.59 -10.37
CA VAL A 165 -1.71 33.36 -11.07
C VAL A 165 -1.04 32.15 -10.42
N ASP A 166 0.23 32.25 -10.03
CA ASP A 166 0.94 31.16 -9.38
C ASP A 166 0.37 30.80 -8.01
N ILE A 167 0.02 31.80 -7.20
CA ILE A 167 -0.66 31.56 -5.92
C ILE A 167 -1.96 30.79 -6.15
N ILE A 168 -2.76 31.21 -7.14
CA ILE A 168 -4.03 30.53 -7.47
C ILE A 168 -3.78 29.09 -7.93
N LEU A 169 -2.81 28.86 -8.82
CA LEU A 169 -2.50 27.53 -9.34
C LEU A 169 -1.99 26.58 -8.25
N LEU A 170 -1.18 27.10 -7.32
CA LEU A 170 -0.65 26.34 -6.19
C LEU A 170 -1.76 25.99 -5.20
N VAL A 171 -2.57 26.96 -4.78
CA VAL A 171 -3.68 26.73 -3.83
C VAL A 171 -4.76 25.80 -4.42
N ARG A 172 -4.95 25.81 -5.74
CA ARG A 172 -5.87 24.89 -6.42
C ARG A 172 -5.32 23.46 -6.55
N GLY A 173 -4.07 23.18 -6.16
CA GLY A 173 -3.45 21.85 -6.33
C GLY A 173 -3.14 21.50 -7.79
N VAL A 174 -3.20 22.47 -8.70
CA VAL A 174 -2.89 22.25 -10.13
C VAL A 174 -1.39 22.28 -10.36
N LEU A 175 -0.66 23.09 -9.58
CA LEU A 175 0.79 23.16 -9.64
C LEU A 175 1.40 22.12 -8.68
N ILE A 176 1.92 21.04 -9.25
CA ILE A 176 2.59 19.94 -8.56
C ILE A 176 4.08 19.88 -8.95
N PRO A 177 4.93 19.23 -8.14
CA PRO A 177 6.34 19.00 -8.48
C PRO A 177 6.48 18.31 -9.84
N GLU A 178 7.49 18.71 -10.61
CA GLU A 178 7.75 18.12 -11.94
C GLU A 178 8.05 16.62 -11.86
N ASP A 179 8.66 16.18 -10.77
CA ASP A 179 8.94 14.77 -10.52
C ASP A 179 7.67 13.91 -10.41
N GLY A 180 6.48 14.51 -10.26
CA GLY A 180 5.23 13.77 -10.02
C GLY A 180 5.14 13.17 -8.62
N SER A 181 5.91 13.70 -7.66
CA SER A 181 5.80 13.38 -6.25
C SER A 181 4.66 14.14 -5.58
N ASN A 182 4.14 13.59 -4.50
CA ASN A 182 3.14 14.24 -3.68
C ASN A 182 3.79 15.16 -2.62
N TRP A 183 3.01 16.12 -2.13
CA TRP A 183 3.40 16.99 -1.02
C TRP A 183 3.62 16.18 0.25
N ILE A 184 4.71 16.45 0.97
CA ILE A 184 4.89 15.91 2.32
C ILE A 184 3.84 16.57 3.23
N PRO A 185 2.97 15.79 3.91
CA PRO A 185 1.93 16.34 4.78
C PRO A 185 2.44 16.82 6.15
N TYR A 186 3.66 16.41 6.53
CA TYR A 186 4.32 16.75 7.79
C TYR A 186 5.48 17.73 7.53
N TYR A 187 5.76 18.60 8.50
CA TYR A 187 6.81 19.62 8.46
C TYR A 187 7.97 19.30 9.40
#